data_AF-X1J0F0-F1
#
_entry.id   AF-X1J0F0-F1
#
_cell.length_a   1.000
_cell.length_b   1.000
_cell.length_c   1.000
_cell.angle_alpha   90.00
_cell.angle_beta   90.00
_cell.angle_gamma   90.00
#
_symmetry.space_group_name_H-M   'P 1'
#
loop_
_entity.id
_entity.type
_entity.pdbx_description
1 polymer ?
#
loop_
_entity_poly.entity_id
_entity_poly.type
_entity_poly.pdbx_seq_one_letter_code
_entity_poly.pdbx_strand_id
1 'polypeptide(L)'
;MIKNPEDLKNKRITIMGLGLNQGGLGVARFLAKAGAKILVTDLKTEEELGPSLKKLKGFDIKYILGRHREEDFINTDMVIQNPAVPHNSKYLEIAKNQGIPIETDLGLFFQFCPSKNIISVAGTKGKSTVSQLIYHIFKEAQKDTILAGNIGISVLDILEKINPQTWVILEISTWQMEGIKDRKFKPHTTVLT
;
A
#
# COMPACT_ATOMS: atom_id res chain seq x y z
N MET A 1 -12.43 -14.61 -4.80
CA MET A 1 -12.44 -13.42 -3.93
C MET A 1 -11.25 -13.56 -3.01
N ILE A 2 -10.28 -12.64 -3.07
CA ILE A 2 -9.09 -12.64 -2.20
C ILE A 2 -9.58 -12.35 -0.78
N LYS A 3 -9.31 -13.23 0.18
CA LYS A 3 -9.70 -13.06 1.58
C LYS A 3 -8.48 -13.02 2.50
N ASN A 4 -7.46 -13.80 2.16
CA ASN A 4 -6.22 -13.88 2.92
C ASN A 4 -5.01 -13.63 1.99
N PRO A 5 -3.83 -13.27 2.54
CA PRO A 5 -2.61 -13.12 1.74
C PRO A 5 -2.27 -14.35 0.89
N GLU A 6 -2.56 -15.57 1.36
CA GLU A 6 -2.31 -16.82 0.64
C GLU A 6 -3.08 -16.92 -0.69
N ASP A 7 -4.21 -16.23 -0.82
CA ASP A 7 -5.01 -16.20 -2.06
C ASP A 7 -4.30 -15.45 -3.20
N LEU A 8 -3.23 -14.72 -2.88
CA LEU A 8 -2.38 -14.01 -3.86
C LEU A 8 -1.34 -14.93 -4.49
N LYS A 9 -1.15 -16.15 -3.96
CA LYS A 9 -0.16 -17.08 -4.46
C LYS A 9 -0.40 -17.39 -5.94
N ASN A 10 0.65 -17.33 -6.75
CA ASN A 10 0.66 -17.51 -8.20
C ASN A 10 -0.15 -16.49 -9.02
N LYS A 11 -0.85 -15.54 -8.40
CA LYS A 11 -1.55 -14.47 -9.11
C LYS A 11 -0.55 -13.55 -9.79
N ARG A 12 -0.84 -13.13 -11.01
CA ARG A 12 -0.08 -12.09 -11.72
C ARG A 12 -0.55 -10.74 -11.20
N ILE A 13 0.37 -9.96 -10.63
CA ILE A 13 0.02 -8.67 -10.06
C ILE A 13 0.96 -7.61 -10.62
N THR A 14 0.37 -6.57 -11.19
CA THR A 14 1.11 -5.42 -11.72
C THR A 14 1.12 -4.31 -10.68
N ILE A 15 2.30 -3.93 -10.21
CA ILE A 15 2.48 -2.75 -9.34
C ILE A 15 2.78 -1.57 -10.25
N MET A 16 1.89 -0.58 -10.28
CA MET A 16 2.07 0.65 -11.03
C MET A 16 2.68 1.73 -10.13
N GLY A 17 3.94 2.05 -10.37
CA GLY A 17 4.75 2.95 -9.57
C GLY A 17 5.43 2.23 -8.40
N LEU A 18 6.73 1.99 -8.51
CA LEU A 18 7.55 1.60 -7.36
C LEU A 18 7.79 2.80 -6.45
N GLY A 19 8.18 3.92 -7.08
CA GLY A 19 8.59 5.13 -6.41
C GLY A 19 9.87 4.99 -5.59
N LEU A 20 10.27 6.10 -4.96
CA LEU A 20 11.42 6.19 -4.06
C LEU A 20 11.03 6.04 -2.59
N ASN A 21 9.72 6.14 -2.33
CA ASN A 21 9.14 6.06 -1.00
C ASN A 21 8.79 4.61 -0.64
N GLN A 22 8.43 4.40 0.62
CA GLN A 22 8.27 3.06 1.19
C GLN A 22 6.98 2.34 0.75
N GLY A 23 6.02 3.04 0.14
CA GLY A 23 4.73 2.48 -0.30
C GLY A 23 4.90 1.32 -1.30
N GLY A 24 5.37 1.62 -2.52
CA GLY A 24 5.56 0.59 -3.55
C GLY A 24 6.56 -0.50 -3.17
N LEU A 25 7.58 -0.14 -2.39
CA LEU A 25 8.53 -1.10 -1.81
C LEU A 25 7.86 -2.09 -0.86
N GLY A 26 6.99 -1.62 0.03
CA GLY A 26 6.25 -2.47 0.96
C GLY A 26 5.25 -3.37 0.24
N VAL A 27 4.56 -2.86 -0.79
CA VAL A 27 3.69 -3.67 -1.66
C VAL A 27 4.49 -4.80 -2.32
N ALA A 28 5.62 -4.47 -2.95
CA ALA A 28 6.44 -5.46 -3.64
C ALA A 28 6.93 -6.57 -2.69
N ARG A 29 7.41 -6.21 -1.48
CA ARG A 29 7.81 -7.19 -0.46
C ARG A 29 6.64 -8.06 -0.01
N PHE A 30 5.51 -7.44 0.31
CA PHE A 30 4.31 -8.15 0.79
C PHE A 30 3.83 -9.18 -0.25
N LEU A 31 3.67 -8.76 -1.49
CA LEU A 31 3.24 -9.65 -2.58
C LEU A 31 4.25 -10.77 -2.83
N ALA A 32 5.55 -10.49 -2.70
CA ALA A 32 6.58 -11.48 -2.97
C ALA A 32 6.58 -12.56 -1.88
N LYS A 33 6.44 -12.15 -0.61
CA LYS A 33 6.22 -13.07 0.53
C LYS A 33 4.94 -13.90 0.36
N ALA A 34 3.88 -13.30 -0.19
CA ALA A 34 2.63 -13.99 -0.49
C ALA A 34 2.71 -14.97 -1.69
N GLY A 35 3.85 -15.01 -2.40
CA GLY A 35 4.08 -15.90 -3.54
C GLY A 35 3.38 -15.47 -4.83
N ALA A 36 3.06 -14.18 -4.97
CA ALA A 36 2.53 -13.64 -6.21
C ALA A 36 3.63 -13.56 -7.31
N LYS A 37 3.20 -13.56 -8.57
CA LYS A 37 4.05 -13.30 -9.74
C LYS A 37 4.02 -11.81 -10.04
N ILE A 38 5.08 -11.10 -9.66
CA ILE A 38 5.06 -9.64 -9.62
C ILE A 38 5.70 -9.06 -10.87
N LEU A 39 5.00 -8.07 -11.44
CA LEU A 39 5.56 -7.13 -12.39
C LEU A 39 5.48 -5.72 -11.80
N VAL A 40 6.63 -5.06 -11.67
CA VAL A 40 6.71 -3.65 -11.30
C VAL A 40 6.90 -2.83 -12.56
N THR A 41 6.08 -1.80 -12.74
CA THR A 41 6.27 -0.82 -13.81
C THR A 41 6.34 0.60 -13.27
N ASP A 42 7.28 1.40 -13.76
CA ASP A 42 7.51 2.78 -13.31
C ASP A 42 8.01 3.63 -14.48
N LEU A 43 7.62 4.92 -14.50
CA LEU A 43 8.15 5.89 -15.46
C LEU A 43 9.59 6.28 -15.16
N LYS A 44 10.05 6.07 -13.92
CA LYS A 44 11.43 6.27 -13.53
C LYS A 44 12.35 5.21 -14.11
N THR A 45 13.55 5.62 -14.45
CA THR A 45 14.61 4.73 -14.94
C THR A 45 15.18 3.87 -13.81
N GLU A 46 15.96 2.84 -14.19
CA GLU A 46 16.68 1.99 -13.24
C GLU A 46 17.65 2.79 -12.36
N GLU A 47 18.33 3.79 -12.93
CA GLU A 47 19.27 4.66 -12.21
C GLU A 47 18.56 5.45 -11.10
N GLU A 48 17.45 6.10 -11.44
CA GLU A 48 16.64 6.84 -10.46
C GLU A 48 16.12 5.93 -9.34
N LEU A 49 15.69 4.72 -9.68
CA LEU A 49 15.11 3.75 -8.72
C LEU A 49 16.16 2.91 -8.00
N GLY A 50 17.46 3.09 -8.27
CA GLY A 50 18.54 2.29 -7.70
C GLY A 50 18.42 2.03 -6.18
N PRO A 51 18.11 3.03 -5.33
CA PRO A 51 17.90 2.81 -3.89
C PRO A 51 16.73 1.86 -3.57
N SER A 52 15.63 1.95 -4.31
CA SER A 52 14.47 1.07 -4.16
C SER A 52 14.77 -0.35 -4.65
N LEU A 53 15.40 -0.49 -5.81
CA LEU A 53 15.75 -1.79 -6.40
C LEU A 53 16.72 -2.57 -5.53
N LYS A 54 17.72 -1.90 -4.93
CA LYS A 54 18.66 -2.51 -3.97
C LYS A 54 17.93 -3.18 -2.79
N LYS A 55 16.84 -2.57 -2.30
CA LYS A 55 16.02 -3.11 -1.19
C LYS A 55 15.15 -4.29 -1.59
N LEU A 56 14.95 -4.52 -2.89
CA LEU A 56 14.20 -5.64 -3.43
C LEU A 56 15.10 -6.76 -3.99
N LYS A 57 16.43 -6.61 -3.85
CA LYS A 57 17.38 -7.64 -4.27
C LYS A 57 17.08 -8.96 -3.55
N GLY A 58 16.93 -10.04 -4.32
CA GLY A 58 16.63 -11.38 -3.80
C GLY A 58 15.15 -11.78 -3.87
N PHE A 59 14.25 -10.86 -4.21
CA PHE A 59 12.87 -11.21 -4.57
C PHE A 59 12.76 -11.49 -6.07
N ASP A 60 11.94 -12.46 -6.46
CA ASP A 60 11.63 -12.75 -7.87
C ASP A 60 10.59 -11.73 -8.37
N ILE A 61 11.08 -10.61 -8.89
CA ILE A 61 10.26 -9.50 -9.38
C ILE A 61 10.73 -9.12 -10.79
N LYS A 62 9.78 -9.00 -11.72
CA LYS A 62 10.03 -8.46 -13.05
C LYS A 62 9.86 -6.95 -13.04
N TYR A 63 10.70 -6.24 -13.79
CA TYR A 63 10.69 -4.79 -13.85
C TYR A 63 10.55 -4.27 -15.28
N ILE A 64 9.71 -3.26 -15.46
CA ILE A 64 9.57 -2.45 -16.68
C ILE A 64 9.71 -0.99 -16.28
N LEU A 65 10.94 -0.47 -16.44
CA LEU A 65 11.33 0.85 -15.95
C LEU A 65 11.49 1.83 -17.12
N GLY A 66 11.34 3.12 -16.83
CA GLY A 66 11.34 4.19 -17.84
C GLY A 66 10.08 4.28 -18.68
N ARG A 67 9.11 3.37 -18.47
CA ARG A 67 7.86 3.29 -19.26
C ARG A 67 6.82 2.40 -18.59
N HIS A 68 5.60 2.54 -19.08
CA HIS A 68 4.51 1.59 -18.89
C HIS A 68 4.15 0.97 -20.24
N ARG A 69 3.67 -0.28 -20.25
CA ARG A 69 3.20 -0.95 -21.47
C ARG A 69 1.77 -1.41 -21.27
N GLU A 70 0.94 -1.28 -22.29
CA GLU A 70 -0.50 -1.52 -22.16
C GLU A 70 -0.81 -2.98 -21.86
N GLU A 71 -0.04 -3.91 -22.42
CA GLU A 71 -0.19 -5.35 -22.19
C GLU A 71 0.00 -5.74 -20.71
N ASP A 72 0.71 -4.95 -19.92
CA ASP A 72 0.97 -5.20 -18.49
C ASP A 72 -0.27 -4.90 -17.61
N PHE A 73 -1.23 -4.15 -18.15
CA PHE A 73 -2.50 -3.81 -17.52
C PHE A 73 -3.65 -4.67 -18.04
N ILE A 74 -3.39 -5.54 -19.01
CA ILE A 74 -4.34 -6.49 -19.61
C ILE A 74 -4.00 -7.92 -19.14
N ASN A 75 -2.71 -8.27 -19.11
CA ASN A 75 -2.24 -9.62 -18.79
C ASN A 75 -1.94 -9.82 -17.30
N THR A 76 -2.80 -9.27 -16.44
CA THR A 76 -2.63 -9.29 -14.99
C THR A 76 -3.94 -9.63 -14.29
N ASP A 77 -3.86 -10.21 -13.11
CA ASP A 77 -5.05 -10.59 -12.34
C ASP A 77 -5.49 -9.44 -11.41
N MET A 78 -4.60 -8.47 -11.15
CA MET A 78 -4.85 -7.28 -10.33
C MET A 78 -3.77 -6.21 -10.58
N VAL A 79 -4.15 -4.94 -10.49
CA VAL A 79 -3.22 -3.80 -10.50
C VAL A 79 -3.16 -3.18 -9.10
N ILE A 80 -1.95 -2.95 -8.57
CA ILE A 80 -1.75 -2.12 -7.39
C ILE A 80 -1.34 -0.72 -7.83
N GLN A 81 -2.20 0.26 -7.60
CA GLN A 81 -1.93 1.67 -7.82
C GLN A 81 -1.16 2.24 -6.62
N ASN A 82 0.05 2.73 -6.86
CA ASN A 82 0.77 3.54 -5.87
C ASN A 82 0.08 4.92 -5.71
N PRO A 83 -0.05 5.48 -4.49
CA PRO A 83 -0.71 6.78 -4.28
C PRO A 83 -0.19 7.94 -5.13
N ALA A 84 1.07 7.91 -5.57
CA ALA A 84 1.64 8.95 -6.43
C ALA A 84 1.20 8.84 -7.90
N VAL A 85 0.59 7.73 -8.31
CA VAL A 85 0.07 7.54 -9.67
C VAL A 85 -1.30 8.22 -9.79
N PRO A 86 -1.50 9.11 -10.79
CA PRO A 86 -2.79 9.76 -11.00
C PRO A 86 -3.92 8.76 -11.27
N HIS A 87 -5.09 8.97 -10.64
CA HIS A 87 -6.28 8.12 -10.83
C HIS A 87 -6.83 8.14 -12.26
N ASN A 88 -6.55 9.19 -13.03
CA ASN A 88 -6.93 9.33 -14.45
C ASN A 88 -5.88 8.78 -15.42
N SER A 89 -4.92 7.98 -14.94
CA SER A 89 -3.93 7.34 -15.80
C SER A 89 -4.60 6.45 -16.85
N LYS A 90 -4.22 6.62 -18.12
CA LYS A 90 -4.71 5.79 -19.24
C LYS A 90 -4.52 4.28 -18.98
N TYR A 91 -3.48 3.90 -18.25
CA TYR A 91 -3.19 2.50 -17.95
C TYR A 91 -4.15 1.90 -16.91
N LEU A 92 -4.59 2.71 -15.94
CA LEU A 92 -5.62 2.32 -15.00
C LEU A 92 -6.98 2.22 -15.68
N GLU A 93 -7.26 3.10 -16.65
CA GLU A 93 -8.46 3.01 -17.49
C GLU A 93 -8.49 1.73 -18.32
N ILE A 94 -7.36 1.33 -18.92
CA ILE A 94 -7.23 0.05 -19.64
C ILE A 94 -7.57 -1.13 -18.71
N ALA A 95 -6.96 -1.20 -17.54
CA ALA A 95 -7.24 -2.27 -16.56
C ALA A 95 -8.73 -2.30 -16.19
N LYS A 96 -9.33 -1.13 -15.92
CA LYS A 96 -10.74 -0.99 -15.59
C LYS A 96 -11.66 -1.49 -16.71
N ASN A 97 -11.35 -1.14 -17.97
CA ASN A 97 -12.13 -1.56 -19.14
C ASN A 97 -12.04 -3.08 -19.39
N GLN A 98 -10.96 -3.73 -18.94
CA GLN A 98 -10.80 -5.19 -18.97
C GLN A 98 -11.41 -5.89 -17.74
N GLY A 99 -12.05 -5.15 -16.83
CA GLY A 99 -12.60 -5.71 -15.58
C GLY A 99 -11.53 -6.17 -14.58
N ILE A 100 -10.28 -5.71 -14.75
CA ILE A 100 -9.17 -6.05 -13.84
C ILE A 100 -9.28 -5.18 -12.59
N PRO A 101 -9.26 -5.78 -11.39
CA PRO A 101 -9.39 -5.02 -10.15
C PRO A 101 -8.16 -4.12 -9.92
N ILE A 102 -8.44 -2.90 -9.47
CA ILE A 102 -7.42 -1.93 -9.07
C ILE A 102 -7.50 -1.77 -7.56
N GLU A 103 -6.38 -2.01 -6.89
CA GLU A 103 -6.20 -1.91 -5.45
C GLU A 103 -5.09 -0.91 -5.09
N THR A 104 -5.01 -0.56 -3.81
CA THR A 104 -3.93 0.23 -3.22
C THR A 104 -3.30 -0.52 -2.05
N ASP A 105 -2.13 -0.08 -1.59
CA ASP A 105 -1.49 -0.60 -0.38
C ASP A 105 -2.43 -0.51 0.84
N LEU A 106 -3.14 0.60 0.96
CA LEU A 106 -4.10 0.87 2.01
C LEU A 106 -5.37 0.02 1.87
N GLY A 107 -5.84 -0.21 0.65
CA GLY A 107 -6.96 -1.12 0.35
C GLY A 107 -6.64 -2.55 0.81
N LEU A 108 -5.47 -3.07 0.42
CA LEU A 108 -4.98 -4.37 0.87
C LEU A 108 -4.80 -4.43 2.38
N PHE A 109 -4.25 -3.37 2.99
CA PHE A 109 -4.09 -3.30 4.44
C PHE A 109 -5.42 -3.46 5.16
N PHE A 110 -6.46 -2.71 4.78
CA PHE A 110 -7.76 -2.82 5.45
C PHE A 110 -8.46 -4.16 5.21
N GLN A 111 -8.18 -4.80 4.08
CA GLN A 111 -8.71 -6.10 3.77
C GLN A 111 -8.11 -7.19 4.67
N PHE A 112 -6.80 -7.12 4.95
CA PHE A 112 -6.09 -8.15 5.69
C PHE A 112 -5.82 -7.82 7.17
N CYS A 113 -6.01 -6.57 7.59
CA CYS A 113 -5.74 -6.16 8.97
C CYS A 113 -6.73 -6.87 9.93
N PRO A 114 -6.22 -7.69 10.88
CA PRO A 114 -7.07 -8.42 11.82
C PRO A 114 -7.64 -7.53 12.92
N SER A 115 -7.01 -6.37 13.19
CA SER A 115 -7.47 -5.42 14.20
C SER A 115 -8.59 -4.52 13.67
N LYS A 116 -9.56 -4.22 14.53
CA LYS A 116 -10.55 -3.15 14.31
C LYS A 116 -10.21 -1.86 15.07
N ASN A 117 -9.15 -1.87 15.86
CA ASN A 117 -8.69 -0.75 16.68
C ASN A 117 -7.78 0.19 15.86
N ILE A 118 -8.33 0.77 14.79
CA ILE A 118 -7.60 1.65 13.88
C ILE A 118 -7.99 3.10 14.15
N ILE A 119 -7.01 3.94 14.47
CA ILE A 119 -7.16 5.40 14.55
C ILE A 119 -6.45 6.00 13.35
N SER A 120 -7.22 6.55 12.41
CA SER A 120 -6.65 7.25 11.25
C SER A 120 -6.48 8.74 11.51
N VAL A 121 -5.33 9.30 11.14
CA VAL A 121 -5.03 10.73 11.21
C VAL A 121 -4.80 11.24 9.79
N ALA A 122 -5.66 12.16 9.35
CA ALA A 122 -5.60 12.78 8.03
C ALA A 122 -5.71 14.31 8.15
N GLY A 123 -5.42 15.03 7.06
CA GLY A 123 -5.44 16.50 7.03
C GLY A 123 -4.26 17.10 6.28
N THR A 124 -4.23 18.42 6.17
CA THR A 124 -3.21 19.11 5.34
C THR A 124 -1.89 19.30 6.11
N LYS A 125 -1.97 19.69 7.38
CA LYS A 125 -0.81 19.95 8.27
C LYS A 125 -1.07 19.38 9.66
N GLY A 126 -0.02 19.04 10.40
CA GLY A 126 -0.15 18.54 11.78
C GLY A 126 -0.37 17.03 11.91
N LYS A 127 -0.69 16.31 10.83
CA LYS A 127 -0.84 14.84 10.80
C LYS A 127 0.25 14.09 11.55
N SER A 128 1.52 14.35 11.23
CA SER A 128 2.65 13.61 11.80
C SER A 128 2.88 13.93 13.27
N THR A 129 2.61 15.15 13.70
CA THR A 129 2.67 15.52 15.12
C THR A 129 1.55 14.84 15.90
N VAL A 130 0.31 14.89 15.38
CA VAL A 130 -0.86 14.32 16.04
C VAL A 130 -0.79 12.78 16.07
N SER A 131 -0.38 12.13 14.97
CA SER A 131 -0.23 10.68 14.92
C SER A 131 0.84 10.18 15.89
N GLN A 132 1.98 10.89 15.99
CA GLN A 132 3.01 10.58 16.99
C GLN A 132 2.54 10.84 18.41
N LEU A 133 1.80 11.92 18.67
CA LEU A 133 1.26 12.22 20.00
C LEU A 133 0.31 11.11 20.47
N ILE A 134 -0.64 10.70 19.61
CA ILE A 134 -1.56 9.61 19.92
C ILE A 134 -0.79 8.32 20.17
N TYR A 135 0.17 7.99 19.30
CA TYR A 135 1.03 6.82 19.48
C TYR A 135 1.76 6.84 20.82
N HIS A 136 2.37 7.98 21.19
CA HIS A 136 3.10 8.11 22.44
C HIS A 136 2.20 7.95 23.67
N ILE A 137 1.01 8.57 23.66
CA ILE A 137 0.00 8.40 24.74
C ILE A 137 -0.38 6.93 24.91
N PHE A 138 -0.59 6.19 23.81
CA PHE A 138 -0.95 4.78 23.86
C PHE A 138 0.21 3.91 24.37
N LYS A 139 1.45 4.23 23.98
CA LYS A 139 2.65 3.57 24.50
C LYS A 139 2.82 3.78 26.01
N GLU A 140 2.62 5.00 26.50
CA GLU A 140 2.67 5.30 27.95
C GLU A 140 1.54 4.62 28.72
N ALA A 141 0.36 4.48 28.10
CA ALA A 141 -0.75 3.69 28.64
C ALA A 141 -0.54 2.16 28.50
N GLN A 142 0.67 1.71 28.14
CA GLN A 142 1.08 0.31 27.99
C GLN A 142 0.17 -0.49 27.04
N LYS A 143 -0.37 0.16 26.00
CA LYS A 143 -1.14 -0.52 24.95
C LYS A 143 -0.20 -1.12 23.91
N ASP A 144 -0.60 -2.29 23.39
CA ASP A 144 -0.02 -2.83 22.16
C ASP A 144 -0.42 -1.89 21.01
N THR A 145 0.54 -1.17 20.44
CA THR A 145 0.27 -0.08 19.51
C THR A 145 1.38 0.03 18.47
N ILE A 146 0.97 0.22 17.22
CA ILE A 146 1.84 0.41 16.06
C ILE A 146 1.46 1.72 15.38
N LEU A 147 2.47 2.49 14.98
CA LEU A 147 2.32 3.68 14.14
C LEU A 147 2.81 3.36 12.72
N ALA A 148 2.00 3.65 11.70
CA ALA A 148 2.36 3.41 10.29
C ALA A 148 1.63 4.35 9.33
N GLY A 149 1.83 4.15 8.02
CA GLY A 149 1.21 4.93 6.96
C GLY A 149 2.16 5.95 6.37
N ASN A 150 1.68 7.18 6.17
CA ASN A 150 2.38 8.28 5.52
C ASN A 150 3.56 8.88 6.34
N ILE A 151 4.27 8.03 7.09
CA ILE A 151 5.41 8.40 7.95
C ILE A 151 6.67 7.56 7.64
N GLY A 152 6.70 6.91 6.48
CA GLY A 152 7.86 6.11 6.05
C GLY A 152 7.85 4.64 6.49
N ILE A 153 6.75 4.15 7.06
CA ILE A 153 6.54 2.73 7.35
C ILE A 153 5.35 2.24 6.51
N SER A 154 5.59 1.28 5.61
CA SER A 154 4.52 0.71 4.81
C SER A 154 3.50 0.00 5.70
N VAL A 155 2.22 0.22 5.42
CA VAL A 155 1.10 -0.45 6.12
C VAL A 155 1.12 -1.96 5.93
N LEU A 156 1.67 -2.45 4.82
CA LEU A 156 1.75 -3.88 4.54
C LEU A 156 2.91 -4.58 5.27
N ASP A 157 3.99 -3.85 5.57
CA ASP A 157 5.14 -4.41 6.31
C ASP A 157 4.80 -4.69 7.79
N ILE A 158 3.76 -4.04 8.33
CA ILE A 158 3.36 -4.20 9.73
C ILE A 158 2.27 -5.26 9.94
N LEU A 159 1.65 -5.80 8.89
CA LEU A 159 0.50 -6.71 9.01
C LEU A 159 0.79 -7.93 9.89
N GLU A 160 1.97 -8.54 9.73
CA GLU A 160 2.40 -9.72 10.52
C GLU A 160 2.55 -9.42 12.02
N LYS A 161 2.61 -8.14 12.42
CA LYS A 161 2.77 -7.70 13.82
C LYS A 161 1.43 -7.35 14.48
N ILE A 162 0.34 -7.32 13.73
CA ILE A 162 -0.98 -6.89 14.21
C ILE A 162 -1.77 -8.13 14.63
N ASN A 163 -2.27 -8.13 15.86
CA ASN A 163 -3.29 -9.04 16.35
C ASN A 163 -4.62 -8.28 16.55
N PRO A 164 -5.75 -8.95 16.83
CA PRO A 164 -7.04 -8.28 17.00
C PRO A 164 -7.09 -7.21 18.11
N GLN A 165 -6.17 -7.24 19.07
CA GLN A 165 -6.09 -6.29 20.19
C GLN A 165 -5.15 -5.11 19.90
N THR A 166 -4.22 -5.23 18.95
CA THR A 166 -3.25 -4.19 18.59
C THR A 166 -3.97 -2.91 18.12
N TRP A 167 -3.58 -1.76 18.68
CA TRP A 167 -4.00 -0.46 18.18
C TRP A 167 -3.11 -0.02 17.01
N VAL A 168 -3.74 0.41 15.92
CA VAL A 168 -3.01 0.94 14.76
C VAL A 168 -3.28 2.43 14.64
N ILE A 169 -2.25 3.24 14.87
CA ILE A 169 -2.28 4.66 14.57
C ILE A 169 -1.79 4.82 13.14
N LEU A 170 -2.68 5.29 12.27
CA LEU A 170 -2.47 5.28 10.84
C LEU A 170 -2.49 6.70 10.29
N GLU A 171 -1.32 7.22 9.93
CA GLU A 171 -1.26 8.48 9.20
C GLU A 171 -1.64 8.25 7.74
N ILE A 172 -2.62 8.99 7.23
CA ILE A 172 -3.10 8.86 5.85
C ILE A 172 -2.93 10.20 5.12
N SER A 173 -2.33 10.15 3.94
CA SER A 173 -2.29 11.30 3.02
C SER A 173 -3.60 11.45 2.25
N THR A 174 -3.89 12.66 1.74
CA THR A 174 -5.08 12.90 0.90
C THR A 174 -5.11 11.98 -0.32
N TRP A 175 -3.95 11.72 -0.95
CA TRP A 175 -3.84 10.79 -2.09
C TRP A 175 -4.22 9.35 -1.73
N GLN A 176 -3.75 8.86 -0.59
CA GLN A 176 -4.14 7.53 -0.09
C GLN A 176 -5.64 7.46 0.23
N MET A 177 -6.21 8.54 0.78
CA MET A 177 -7.63 8.63 1.08
C MET A 177 -8.48 8.61 -0.19
N GLU A 178 -8.06 9.32 -1.24
CA GLU A 178 -8.72 9.28 -2.55
C GLU A 178 -8.69 7.87 -3.15
N GLY A 179 -7.56 7.18 -3.06
CA GLY A 179 -7.40 5.81 -3.54
C GLY A 179 -8.23 4.74 -2.85
N ILE A 180 -8.91 5.07 -1.76
CA ILE A 180 -9.84 4.17 -1.06
C ILE A 180 -11.27 4.71 -0.99
N LYS A 181 -11.60 5.80 -1.70
CA LYS A 181 -12.91 6.48 -1.60
C LYS A 181 -14.11 5.58 -1.88
N ASP A 182 -13.95 4.61 -2.79
CA ASP A 182 -14.99 3.67 -3.20
C ASP A 182 -15.01 2.40 -2.33
N ARG A 183 -14.17 2.35 -1.29
CA ARG A 183 -14.06 1.21 -0.37
C ARG A 183 -14.82 1.50 0.92
N LYS A 184 -15.47 0.46 1.47
CA LYS A 184 -16.05 0.53 2.82
C LYS A 184 -14.95 0.42 3.86
N PHE A 185 -14.23 1.51 4.09
CA PHE A 185 -13.28 1.66 5.19
C PHE A 185 -13.99 2.23 6.42
N LYS A 186 -13.78 1.61 7.58
CA LYS A 186 -14.32 2.05 8.87
C LYS A 186 -13.23 1.95 9.94
N PRO A 187 -12.37 2.98 10.08
CA PRO A 187 -11.53 3.08 11.26
C PRO A 187 -12.43 3.22 12.49
N HIS A 188 -11.92 2.80 13.65
CA HIS A 188 -12.60 3.04 14.92
C HIS A 188 -12.74 4.54 15.18
N THR A 189 -11.72 5.32 14.81
CA THR A 189 -11.71 6.77 15.00
C THR A 189 -10.94 7.44 13.88
N THR A 190 -11.46 8.58 13.39
CA THR A 190 -10.75 9.44 12.43
C THR A 190 -10.52 10.80 13.06
N VAL A 191 -9.28 11.29 12.95
CA VAL A 191 -8.88 12.65 13.29
C VAL A 191 -8.58 13.41 12.01
N LEU A 192 -9.21 14.58 11.84
CA LEU A 192 -8.93 15.52 10.76
C LEU A 192 -8.24 16.75 11.35
N THR A 193 -7.00 17.00 10.91
CA THR A 193 -6.14 18.12 11.36
C THR A 193 -6.16 19.29 10.40
#